data_AF-A0A2V5RG26-F1
#
_entry.id   AF-A0A2V5RG26-F1
#
_cell.length_a   1.000
_cell.length_b   1.000
_cell.length_c   1.000
_cell.angle_alpha   90.00
_cell.angle_beta   90.00
_cell.angle_gamma   90.00
#
_symmetry.space_group_name_H-M   'P 1'
#
loop_
_entity.id
_entity.type
_entity.pdbx_description
1 polymer ?
#
loop_
_entity_poly.entity_id
_entity_poly.type
_entity_poly.pdbx_seq_one_letter_code
_entity_poly.pdbx_strand_id
1 'polypeptide(L)' 'MRKKIVAANWKMNMTQAESARFVESLLLDLGDITDVEVVVVPPFTAIAKVMEALGKSQNIKVGAQNMYWERSG' A
#
# COMPACT_ATOMS: atom_id res chain seq x y z
N MET A 1 -2.43 -22.61 11.33
CA MET A 1 -3.37 -21.47 11.47
C MET A 1 -3.07 -20.45 10.37
N ARG A 2 -4.06 -19.73 9.82
CA ARG A 2 -3.83 -18.75 8.74
C ARG A 2 -3.32 -17.43 9.33
N LYS A 3 -2.36 -16.78 8.64
CA LYS A 3 -1.90 -15.43 9.01
C LYS A 3 -3.03 -14.42 8.77
N LYS A 4 -3.21 -13.47 9.70
CA LYS A 4 -4.23 -12.42 9.57
C LYS A 4 -3.76 -11.37 8.57
N ILE A 5 -4.71 -10.74 7.88
CA ILE A 5 -4.46 -9.66 6.91
C ILE A 5 -5.25 -8.43 7.34
N VAL A 6 -4.61 -7.27 7.33
CA VAL A 6 -5.25 -5.95 7.49
C VAL A 6 -5.00 -5.16 6.21
N ALA A 7 -6.05 -4.92 5.44
CA ALA A 7 -5.99 -4.22 4.17
C ALA A 7 -6.72 -2.87 4.25
N ALA A 8 -6.00 -1.78 4.01
CA ALA A 8 -6.53 -0.42 4.04
C ALA A 8 -6.83 0.07 2.62
N ASN A 9 -8.12 0.09 2.25
CA ASN A 9 -8.58 0.75 1.02
C ASN A 9 -8.71 2.25 1.24
N TRP A 10 -7.83 3.03 0.61
CA TRP A 10 -7.81 4.49 0.75
C TRP A 10 -8.96 5.17 -0.01
N LYS A 11 -9.68 4.43 -0.85
CA LYS A 11 -10.74 4.95 -1.73
C LYS A 11 -10.18 6.10 -2.57
N MET A 12 -10.98 7.13 -2.83
CA MET A 12 -10.56 8.32 -3.58
C MET A 12 -9.99 9.39 -2.63
N ASN A 13 -8.94 9.06 -1.88
CA ASN A 13 -8.25 9.99 -0.99
C ASN A 13 -6.75 10.03 -1.28
N MET A 14 -6.14 11.16 -0.92
CA MET A 14 -4.71 11.46 -1.02
C MET A 14 -4.22 11.62 -2.46
N THR A 15 -3.45 12.68 -2.65
CA THR A 15 -2.57 12.89 -3.80
C THR A 15 -1.35 11.96 -3.72
N GLN A 16 -0.55 11.90 -4.79
CA GLN A 16 0.71 11.15 -4.80
C GLN A 16 1.65 11.60 -3.68
N ALA A 17 1.77 12.91 -3.45
CA ALA A 17 2.67 13.46 -2.44
C ALA A 17 2.21 13.17 -1.01
N GLU A 18 0.90 13.24 -0.74
CA GLU A 18 0.33 12.86 0.56
C GLU A 18 0.49 11.36 0.81
N SER A 19 0.26 10.54 -0.21
CA SER A 19 0.44 9.09 -0.16
C SER A 19 1.86 8.69 0.21
N ALA A 20 2.87 9.32 -0.41
CA ALA A 20 4.28 9.06 -0.11
C ALA A 20 4.61 9.41 1.34
N ARG A 21 4.23 10.61 1.80
CA ARG A 21 4.47 11.05 3.19
C ARG A 21 3.78 10.14 4.22
N PHE A 22 2.55 9.72 3.93
CA PHE A 22 1.80 8.81 4.80
C PHE A 22 2.50 7.46 4.95
N VAL A 23 3.08 6.94 3.88
CA VAL A 23 3.80 5.66 3.89
C VAL A 23 5.10 5.76 4.68
N GLU A 24 5.83 6.86 4.54
CA GLU A 24 7.04 7.12 5.33
C GLU A 24 6.73 7.12 6.84
N SER A 25 5.65 7.80 7.26
CA SER A 25 5.22 7.76 8.67
C SER A 25 4.74 6.37 9.10
N LEU A 26 3.97 5.69 8.25
CA LEU A 26 3.42 4.37 8.56
C LEU A 26 4.53 3.32 8.75
N LEU A 27 5.62 3.40 7.99
CA LEU A 27 6.77 2.51 8.16
C LEU A 27 7.42 2.65 9.53
N LEU A 28 7.53 3.89 10.03
CA LEU A 28 8.07 4.16 11.37
C LEU A 28 7.14 3.61 12.47
N ASP A 29 5.83 3.76 12.29
CA ASP A 29 4.84 3.31 13.26
C ASP A 29 4.71 1.79 13.33
N LEU A 30 4.85 1.09 12.20
CA LEU A 30 4.72 -0.36 12.14
C LEU A 30 5.93 -1.11 12.67
N GLY A 31 7.14 -0.56 12.58
CA GLY A 31 8.37 -1.25 12.97
C GLY A 31 8.46 -2.66 12.37
N ASP A 32 8.77 -3.65 13.20
CA ASP A 32 8.98 -5.06 12.82
C ASP A 32 7.77 -5.97 13.09
N ILE A 33 6.54 -5.47 12.90
CA ILE A 33 5.33 -6.29 13.03
C ILE A 33 5.37 -7.46 12.03
N THR A 34 5.32 -8.70 12.55
CA THR A 34 5.42 -9.93 11.75
C THR A 34 4.17 -10.82 11.82
N ASP A 35 3.32 -10.64 12.83
CA ASP A 35 2.15 -11.51 13.10
C ASP A 35 0.95 -11.26 12.16
N VAL A 36 0.91 -10.09 11.51
CA VAL A 36 -0.14 -9.69 10.57
C VAL A 36 0.49 -9.26 9.24
N GLU A 37 -0.22 -9.48 8.15
CA GLU A 37 0.13 -8.91 6.85
C GLU A 37 -0.60 -7.58 6.67
N VAL A 38 0.16 -6.51 6.44
CA VAL A 38 -0.39 -5.18 6.20
C VAL A 38 -0.41 -4.91 4.70
N VAL A 39 -1.57 -4.48 4.20
CA VAL A 39 -1.76 -4.12 2.80
C VAL A 39 -2.32 -2.71 2.70
N VAL A 40 -1.72 -1.85 1.89
CA VAL A 40 -2.28 -0.54 1.51
C VAL A 40 -2.80 -0.59 0.08
N VAL A 41 -3.97 0.02 -0.16
CA VAL A 41 -4.62 0.03 -1.47
C VAL A 41 -4.92 1.49 -1.86
N PRO A 42 -3.92 2.24 -2.36
CA PRO A 42 -4.05 3.64 -2.76
C PRO A 42 -4.90 3.82 -4.04
N PRO A 43 -5.34 5.05 -4.36
CA PRO A 43 -5.81 5.37 -5.72
C PRO A 43 -4.76 4.98 -6.77
N PHE A 44 -5.20 4.56 -7.95
CA PHE A 44 -4.31 4.10 -9.03
C PHE A 44 -3.17 5.07 -9.33
N THR A 45 -3.48 6.37 -9.38
CA THR A 45 -2.52 7.45 -9.66
C THR A 45 -1.40 7.57 -8.62
N ALA A 46 -1.57 7.00 -7.42
CA ALA A 46 -0.59 7.05 -6.33
C ALA A 46 0.18 5.75 -6.11
N ILE A 47 -0.21 4.63 -6.74
CA ILE A 47 0.45 3.32 -6.56
C ILE A 47 1.96 3.41 -6.77
N ALA A 48 2.40 4.00 -7.89
CA ALA A 48 3.82 4.10 -8.22
C ALA A 48 4.61 4.89 -7.14
N LYS A 49 4.05 6.02 -6.68
CA LYS A 49 4.70 6.85 -5.67
C LYS A 49 4.76 6.17 -4.30
N VAL A 50 3.73 5.42 -3.93
CA VAL A 50 3.72 4.58 -2.72
C VAL A 50 4.81 3.50 -2.80
N MET A 51 4.94 2.82 -3.95
CA MET A 51 5.98 1.81 -4.14
C MET A 51 7.39 2.40 -4.04
N GLU A 52 7.62 3.58 -4.62
CA GLU A 52 8.89 4.31 -4.45
C GLU A 52 9.19 4.63 -2.99
N ALA A 53 8.19 5.14 -2.25
CA ALA A 53 8.34 5.51 -0.84
C ALA A 53 8.61 4.30 0.07
N LEU A 54 8.04 3.13 -0.24
CA LEU A 54 8.34 1.88 0.49
C LEU A 54 9.79 1.40 0.28
N GLY A 55 10.41 1.74 -0.85
CA GLY A 55 11.77 1.34 -1.18
C GLY A 55 11.97 -0.18 -1.09
N LYS A 56 12.90 -0.62 -0.23
CA LYS A 56 13.19 -2.04 0.00
C LYS A 56 12.36 -2.68 1.12
N SER A 57 11.54 -1.91 1.83
CA SER A 57 10.72 -2.42 2.93
C SER A 57 9.77 -3.51 2.44
N GLN A 58 9.70 -4.62 3.18
CA GLN A 58 8.79 -5.74 2.89
C GLN A 58 7.63 -5.82 3.89
N ASN A 59 7.56 -4.89 4.84
CA ASN A 59 6.61 -4.93 5.96
C ASN A 59 5.19 -4.52 5.53
N ILE A 60 5.06 -3.84 4.38
CA ILE A 60 3.78 -3.40 3.80
C ILE A 60 3.69 -3.93 2.36
N LYS A 61 2.55 -4.54 2.03
CA LYS A 61 2.19 -4.92 0.65
C LYS A 61 1.33 -3.83 0.02
N VAL A 62 1.37 -3.73 -1.30
CA VAL A 62 0.58 -2.74 -2.07
C VAL A 62 -0.40 -3.47 -2.99
N GLY A 63 -1.66 -3.05 -2.95
CA GLY A 63 -2.71 -3.52 -3.85
C GLY A 63 -3.25 -2.42 -4.76
N ALA A 64 -4.13 -2.80 -5.69
CA ALA A 64 -4.92 -1.88 -6.52
C ALA A 64 -6.40 -1.97 -6.15
N GLN A 65 -7.14 -0.87 -6.26
CA GLN A 65 -8.57 -0.83 -5.91
C GLN A 65 -9.46 -1.48 -6.97
N ASN A 66 -8.99 -1.51 -8.22
CA ASN A 66 -9.68 -2.09 -9.36
C ASN A 66 -8.67 -2.47 -10.46
N MET A 67 -9.05 -3.38 -11.36
CA MET A 67 -8.29 -3.74 -12.55
C MET A 67 -9.23 -4.17 -13.68
N TYR A 68 -8.83 -3.89 -14.92
CA TYR A 68 -9.53 -4.42 -16.09
C TYR A 68 -9.07 -5.87 -16.36
N TRP A 69 -9.95 -6.71 -16.93
CA TRP A 69 -9.65 -8.13 -17.13
C TRP A 69 -8.74 -8.40 -18.34
N GLU A 70 -8.71 -7.49 -19.31
CA GLU A 70 -7.80 -7.59 -20.45
C GLU A 70 -6.44 -6.98 -20.12
N ARG A 71 -5.38 -7.56 -20.70
CA ARG A 71 -4.00 -7.08 -20.49
C ARG A 71 -3.68 -5.80 -21.25
N SER A 72 -4.26 -5.67 -22.44
CA SER A 72 -4.08 -4.56 -23.38
C SER A 72 -5.23 -4.59 -24.39
N GLY A 73 -5.49 -3.45 -25.04
CA GLY A 73 -6.35 -3.36 -26.23
C GLY A 73 -5.55 -3.52 -27.51
#